data_AF-A0A5D2W2D3-F1
#
_entry.id   AF-A0A5D2W2D3-F1
#
_cell.length_a   1.000
_cell.length_b   1.000
_cell.length_c   1.000
_cell.angle_alpha   90.00
_cell.angle_beta   90.00
_cell.angle_gamma   90.00
#
_symmetry.space_group_name_H-M   'P 1'
#
loop_
_entity.id
_entity.type
_entity.pdbx_description
1 polymer ?
#
loop_
_entity_poly.entity_id
_entity_poly.type
_entity_poly.pdbx_seq_one_letter_code
_entity_poly.pdbx_strand_id
1 'polypeptide(L)'
;MELICPIDQRCSHQIAALLRPPSPPIVQEYFDQLISKRKCQGIKVKQNGDLGKGVFSETDFEEEQLIFKDEMLVGVQHPSNKIDCLVCSYCFKFIGSIEKQIGRKLYLKTIGIGNSSHNGCQSNSSDDEEDNHYVQNHHSSENGASSSSGSTIPLPMMAVESLMNGELTLPYSNKFPLPSVVSCLGGCEEAFYCSKSCAEADWESSHCLLCTGEKSESCSRKALLKFIQHANETNDIFLLAAKAISFTILRYRKLKASHMSEQEKPASSMLGTDLSILLEAWKPISIGHKRRWWDCIALPDDIDASDEATFRREIQELAFTSLQLLKEAIFDKECELLFSFEIYGHIIGMFELNNLDLVVASPVEDYFLYIDDLLYPEKKEAEKITQPYLDALGEDYSNCCQGTAFFPLQSCMNHSCCPNAKAFKREEDRDGQATIIALRPICNGKEVTISYIDEDLSFEERQALLADYGFRCRCPRCLDEER
;
A
#
# COMPACT_ATOMS: atom_id res chain seq x y z
N MET A 1 14.25 -30.71 -0.93
CA MET A 1 12.99 -31.51 -0.97
C MET A 1 12.07 -30.76 -1.94
N GLU A 2 11.45 -31.41 -2.92
CA GLU A 2 10.58 -30.69 -3.87
C GLU A 2 9.41 -30.04 -3.12
N LEU A 3 9.19 -28.73 -3.35
CA LEU A 3 8.06 -27.99 -2.81
C LEU A 3 6.78 -28.40 -3.56
N ILE A 4 6.19 -29.51 -3.15
CA ILE A 4 5.01 -30.08 -3.81
C ILE A 4 3.74 -29.58 -3.13
N CYS A 5 2.95 -28.77 -3.83
CA CYS A 5 1.57 -28.48 -3.44
C CYS A 5 0.62 -29.51 -4.07
N PRO A 6 -0.13 -30.31 -3.28
CA PRO A 6 -1.06 -31.31 -3.83
C PRO A 6 -2.19 -30.72 -4.69
N ILE A 7 -2.55 -29.46 -4.45
CA ILE A 7 -3.60 -28.76 -5.21
C ILE A 7 -3.12 -28.51 -6.65
N ASP A 8 -1.86 -28.14 -6.83
CA ASP A 8 -1.28 -27.84 -8.14
C ASP A 8 -1.30 -29.06 -9.06
N GLN A 9 -0.99 -30.24 -8.50
CA GLN A 9 -1.04 -31.50 -9.24
C GLN A 9 -2.48 -31.91 -9.58
N ARG A 10 -3.42 -31.78 -8.63
CA ARG A 10 -4.80 -32.25 -8.80
C ARG A 10 -5.64 -31.34 -9.68
N CYS A 11 -5.38 -30.03 -9.66
CA CYS A 11 -6.24 -29.00 -10.22
C CYS A 11 -5.56 -28.13 -11.29
N SER A 12 -4.51 -28.67 -11.95
CA SER A 12 -3.67 -27.93 -12.91
C SER A 12 -4.46 -27.21 -14.01
N HIS A 13 -5.48 -27.85 -14.58
CA HIS A 13 -6.33 -27.24 -15.60
C HIS A 13 -7.15 -26.06 -15.09
N GLN A 14 -7.72 -26.15 -13.88
CA GLN A 14 -8.51 -25.06 -13.29
C GLN A 14 -7.62 -23.90 -12.85
N ILE A 15 -6.43 -24.20 -12.31
CA ILE A 15 -5.42 -23.20 -11.96
C ILE A 15 -4.98 -22.44 -13.21
N ALA A 16 -4.70 -23.15 -14.30
CA ALA A 16 -4.35 -22.53 -15.58
C ALA A 16 -5.48 -21.66 -16.16
N ALA A 17 -6.75 -21.92 -15.81
CA ALA A 17 -7.87 -21.07 -16.21
C ALA A 17 -7.90 -19.76 -15.40
N LEU A 18 -7.64 -19.80 -14.09
CA LEU A 18 -7.56 -18.61 -13.23
C LEU A 18 -6.37 -17.72 -13.56
N LEU A 19 -5.24 -18.33 -13.93
CA LEU A 19 -4.00 -17.62 -14.30
C LEU A 19 -3.98 -17.16 -15.76
N ARG A 20 -4.98 -17.53 -16.57
CA ARG A 20 -5.02 -17.07 -17.96
C ARG A 20 -5.31 -15.56 -17.98
N PRO A 21 -4.45 -14.73 -18.62
CA PRO A 21 -4.72 -13.31 -18.77
C PRO A 21 -6.08 -13.09 -19.46
N PRO A 22 -6.91 -12.16 -18.97
CA PRO A 22 -8.19 -11.86 -19.61
C PRO A 22 -7.99 -11.33 -21.05
N SER A 23 -8.93 -11.63 -21.94
CA SER A 23 -8.86 -11.14 -23.32
C SER A 23 -9.01 -9.61 -23.37
N PRO A 24 -8.44 -8.93 -24.39
CA PRO A 24 -8.50 -7.46 -24.49
C PRO A 24 -9.91 -6.86 -24.36
N PRO A 25 -10.98 -7.45 -24.94
CA PRO A 25 -12.34 -6.94 -24.74
C PRO A 25 -12.83 -7.00 -23.29
N ILE A 26 -12.49 -8.08 -22.56
CA ILE A 26 -12.86 -8.25 -21.14
C ILE A 26 -12.10 -7.25 -20.27
N VAL A 27 -10.81 -7.01 -20.58
CA VAL A 27 -9.99 -5.99 -19.91
C VAL A 27 -10.58 -4.60 -20.13
N GLN A 28 -10.95 -4.26 -21.37
CA GLN A 28 -11.55 -2.98 -21.71
C GLN A 28 -12.87 -2.78 -20.95
N GLU A 29 -13.76 -3.77 -20.98
CA GLU A 29 -15.04 -3.71 -20.27
C GLU A 29 -14.85 -3.50 -18.75
N TYR A 30 -13.89 -4.21 -18.15
CA TYR A 30 -13.57 -4.06 -16.73
C TYR A 30 -13.17 -2.61 -16.40
N PHE A 31 -12.26 -2.02 -17.16
CA PHE A 31 -11.80 -0.66 -16.90
C PHE A 31 -12.85 0.39 -17.21
N ASP A 32 -13.66 0.23 -18.25
CA ASP A 32 -14.76 1.13 -18.55
C ASP A 32 -15.79 1.15 -17.40
N GLN A 33 -16.12 -0.03 -16.84
CA GLN A 33 -16.97 -0.15 -15.66
C GLN A 33 -16.32 0.46 -14.41
N LEU A 34 -15.03 0.22 -14.20
CA LEU A 34 -14.30 0.74 -13.05
C LEU A 34 -14.22 2.27 -13.06
N ILE A 35 -13.84 2.85 -14.20
CA ILE A 35 -13.76 4.30 -14.42
C ILE A 35 -15.12 4.95 -14.18
N SER A 36 -16.18 4.36 -14.72
CA SER A 36 -17.56 4.84 -14.54
C SER A 36 -17.97 4.81 -13.06
N LYS A 37 -17.74 3.68 -12.37
CA LYS A 37 -18.06 3.51 -10.96
C LYS A 37 -17.30 4.48 -10.05
N ARG A 38 -16.01 4.70 -10.34
CA ARG A 38 -15.12 5.59 -9.57
C ARG A 38 -15.19 7.05 -10.00
N LYS A 39 -15.98 7.37 -11.03
CA LYS A 39 -16.15 8.73 -11.57
C LYS A 39 -14.82 9.38 -12.01
N CYS A 40 -13.86 8.58 -12.50
CA CYS A 40 -12.57 9.04 -13.01
C CYS A 40 -12.73 9.55 -14.46
N GLN A 41 -13.42 10.67 -14.65
CA GLN A 41 -13.71 11.20 -15.99
C GLN A 41 -12.43 11.67 -16.71
N GLY A 42 -12.45 11.71 -18.04
CA GLY A 42 -11.36 12.26 -18.86
C GLY A 42 -10.20 11.29 -19.13
N ILE A 43 -10.31 10.02 -18.73
CA ILE A 43 -9.33 8.99 -19.04
C ILE A 43 -9.96 7.71 -19.62
N LYS A 44 -9.14 6.90 -20.26
CA LYS A 44 -9.48 5.55 -20.72
C LYS A 44 -8.26 4.64 -20.68
N VAL A 45 -8.44 3.41 -20.19
CA VAL A 45 -7.40 2.36 -20.30
C VAL A 45 -7.54 1.66 -21.64
N LYS A 46 -6.45 1.48 -22.38
CA LYS A 46 -6.40 0.80 -23.69
C LYS A 46 -5.22 -0.17 -23.72
N GLN A 47 -5.25 -1.13 -24.65
CA GLN A 47 -4.03 -1.87 -25.01
C GLN A 47 -3.12 -0.99 -25.87
N ASN A 48 -1.83 -0.98 -25.55
CA ASN A 48 -0.78 -0.15 -26.14
C ASN A 48 0.31 -1.04 -26.77
N GLY A 49 -0.10 -1.86 -27.75
CA GLY A 49 0.81 -2.76 -28.47
C GLY A 49 1.61 -3.66 -27.54
N ASP A 50 2.94 -3.61 -27.67
CA ASP A 50 3.87 -4.44 -26.89
C ASP A 50 4.11 -3.92 -25.46
N LEU A 51 3.66 -2.69 -25.15
CA LEU A 51 3.76 -2.10 -23.80
C LEU A 51 2.65 -2.60 -22.86
N GLY A 52 1.75 -3.45 -23.34
CA GLY A 52 0.61 -3.93 -22.56
C GLY A 52 -0.44 -2.84 -22.39
N LYS A 53 -0.91 -2.59 -21.16
CA LYS A 53 -1.97 -1.60 -20.92
C LYS A 53 -1.38 -0.19 -20.86
N GLY A 54 -2.17 0.81 -21.23
CA GLY A 54 -1.84 2.23 -21.08
C GLY A 54 -3.05 3.04 -20.65
N VAL A 55 -2.84 4.10 -19.86
CA VAL A 55 -3.86 5.10 -19.55
C VAL A 55 -3.76 6.24 -20.56
N PHE A 56 -4.86 6.59 -21.19
CA PHE A 56 -4.93 7.66 -22.19
C PHE A 56 -5.92 8.72 -21.76
N SER A 57 -5.59 9.98 -22.03
CA SER A 57 -6.51 11.10 -21.88
C SER A 57 -7.63 11.03 -22.93
N GLU A 58 -8.85 11.36 -22.53
CA GLU A 58 -10.02 11.56 -23.41
C GLU A 58 -10.45 13.05 -23.43
N THR A 59 -9.77 13.89 -22.66
CA THR A 59 -9.92 15.35 -22.57
C THR A 59 -8.52 15.98 -22.48
N ASP A 60 -8.44 17.29 -22.70
CA ASP A 60 -7.21 18.03 -22.39
C ASP A 60 -7.09 18.21 -20.86
N PHE A 61 -5.85 18.13 -20.36
CA PHE A 61 -5.49 18.48 -18.98
C PHE A 61 -4.46 19.61 -18.99
N GLU A 62 -4.62 20.57 -18.09
CA GLU A 62 -3.63 21.60 -17.81
C GLU A 62 -2.56 21.09 -16.82
N GLU A 63 -1.45 21.81 -16.72
CA GLU A 63 -0.44 21.58 -15.68
C GLU A 63 -1.06 21.70 -14.27
N GLU A 64 -0.58 20.87 -13.33
CA GLU A 64 -1.08 20.74 -11.95
C GLU A 64 -2.54 20.28 -11.82
N GLN A 65 -3.22 19.98 -12.93
CA GLN A 65 -4.59 19.51 -12.89
C GLN A 65 -4.66 18.06 -12.38
N LEU A 66 -5.60 17.81 -11.47
CA LEU A 66 -5.97 16.46 -11.06
C LEU A 66 -6.51 15.68 -12.26
N ILE A 67 -5.84 14.58 -12.62
CA ILE A 67 -6.30 13.67 -13.65
C ILE A 67 -7.33 12.70 -13.07
N PHE A 68 -6.96 11.96 -12.02
CA PHE A 68 -7.87 11.09 -11.28
C PHE A 68 -7.34 10.72 -9.90
N LYS A 69 -8.23 10.17 -9.06
CA LYS A 69 -7.88 9.47 -7.83
C LYS A 69 -8.20 8.00 -7.98
N ASP A 70 -7.23 7.13 -7.72
CA ASP A 70 -7.42 5.69 -7.78
C ASP A 70 -7.60 5.10 -6.38
N GLU A 71 -8.71 4.39 -6.19
CA GLU A 71 -8.93 3.62 -4.97
C GLU A 71 -8.13 2.32 -5.01
N MET A 72 -7.46 2.01 -3.91
CA MET A 72 -6.81 0.73 -3.71
C MET A 72 -7.82 -0.41 -3.85
N LEU A 73 -7.42 -1.48 -4.53
CA LEU A 73 -8.16 -2.74 -4.50
C LEU A 73 -7.83 -3.52 -3.21
N VAL A 74 -6.54 -3.52 -2.87
CA VAL A 74 -5.98 -4.11 -1.66
C VAL A 74 -4.86 -3.19 -1.19
N GLY A 75 -4.81 -2.91 0.12
CA GLY A 75 -3.74 -2.15 0.74
C GLY A 75 -3.49 -2.57 2.18
N VAL A 76 -2.27 -2.34 2.66
CA VAL A 76 -1.86 -2.58 4.05
C VAL A 76 -0.92 -1.48 4.50
N GLN A 77 -1.08 -1.02 5.73
CA GLN A 77 -0.11 -0.14 6.38
C GLN A 77 1.07 -1.00 6.84
N HIS A 78 2.30 -0.53 6.66
CA HIS A 78 3.47 -1.27 7.11
C HIS A 78 3.39 -1.55 8.62
N PRO A 79 3.69 -2.78 9.08
CA PRO A 79 3.60 -3.13 10.49
C PRO A 79 4.43 -2.23 11.42
N SER A 80 5.62 -1.82 10.99
CA SER A 80 6.48 -0.86 11.71
C SER A 80 5.82 0.52 11.81
N ASN A 81 5.27 1.03 10.70
CA ASN A 81 4.62 2.33 10.64
C ASN A 81 3.35 2.44 11.52
N LYS A 82 2.72 1.31 11.87
CA LYS A 82 1.60 1.30 12.82
C LYS A 82 1.97 1.87 14.18
N ILE A 83 3.24 1.83 14.59
CA ILE A 83 3.69 2.43 15.86
C ILE A 83 3.59 3.96 15.78
N ASP A 84 3.97 4.52 14.63
CA ASP A 84 4.01 5.96 14.40
C ASP A 84 2.65 6.56 14.06
N CYS A 85 1.86 5.86 13.26
CA CYS A 85 0.65 6.40 12.65
C CYS A 85 -0.58 5.58 13.03
N LEU A 86 -1.52 6.19 13.76
CA LEU A 86 -2.83 5.61 13.99
C LEU A 86 -3.80 6.05 12.89
N VAL A 87 -4.03 5.17 11.92
CA VAL A 87 -4.89 5.42 10.76
C VAL A 87 -6.05 4.44 10.66
N CYS A 88 -7.01 4.75 9.81
CA CYS A 88 -8.07 3.82 9.42
C CYS A 88 -7.48 2.65 8.62
N SER A 89 -7.73 1.41 9.04
CA SER A 89 -7.23 0.19 8.39
C SER A 89 -7.84 -0.10 7.00
N TYR A 90 -8.84 0.68 6.58
CA TYR A 90 -9.51 0.57 5.28
C TYR A 90 -9.08 1.67 4.30
N CYS A 91 -9.18 2.94 4.71
CA CYS A 91 -8.93 4.10 3.85
C CYS A 91 -7.66 4.90 4.21
N PHE A 92 -6.95 4.50 5.27
CA PHE A 92 -5.65 5.07 5.67
C PHE A 92 -5.66 6.54 6.10
N LYS A 93 -6.84 7.15 6.26
CA LYS A 93 -6.97 8.46 6.92
C LYS A 93 -6.49 8.37 8.37
N PHE A 94 -5.74 9.37 8.84
CA PHE A 94 -5.47 9.54 10.27
C PHE A 94 -6.77 9.67 11.07
N ILE A 95 -6.81 9.12 12.28
CA ILE A 95 -7.99 9.08 13.15
C ILE A 95 -7.65 9.48 14.60
N GLY A 96 -8.65 9.81 15.41
CA GLY A 96 -8.45 10.23 16.81
C GLY A 96 -8.30 11.74 16.94
N SER A 97 -7.18 12.19 17.49
CA SER A 97 -6.82 13.61 17.64
C SER A 97 -5.30 13.76 17.55
N ILE A 98 -4.81 15.00 17.40
CA ILE A 98 -3.36 15.30 17.43
C ILE A 98 -2.73 14.74 18.71
N GLU A 99 -3.39 14.94 19.86
CA GLU A 99 -2.93 14.44 21.15
C GLU A 99 -2.85 12.91 21.16
N LYS A 100 -3.85 12.23 20.60
CA LYS A 100 -3.85 10.77 20.52
C LYS A 100 -2.72 10.24 19.63
N GLN A 101 -2.42 10.90 18.50
CA GLN A 101 -1.31 10.53 17.62
C GLN A 101 0.03 10.65 18.37
N ILE A 102 0.29 11.84 18.94
CA ILE A 102 1.53 12.12 19.67
C ILE A 102 1.67 11.21 20.90
N GLY A 103 0.62 11.14 21.72
CA GLY A 103 0.62 10.38 22.97
C GLY A 103 0.82 8.89 22.76
N ARG A 104 0.16 8.30 21.75
CA ARG A 104 0.35 6.88 21.41
C ARG A 104 1.77 6.59 20.94
N LYS A 105 2.32 7.44 20.05
CA LYS A 105 3.70 7.27 19.55
C LYS A 105 4.72 7.33 20.69
N LEU A 106 4.63 8.35 21.54
CA LEU A 106 5.52 8.49 22.70
C LEU A 106 5.36 7.35 23.71
N TYR A 107 4.14 6.87 23.94
CA TYR A 107 3.88 5.75 24.84
C TYR A 107 4.57 4.47 24.35
N LEU A 108 4.38 4.13 23.08
CA LEU A 108 4.98 2.93 22.46
C LEU A 108 6.52 2.98 22.46
N LYS A 109 7.10 4.14 22.14
CA LYS A 109 8.55 4.38 22.27
C LYS A 109 9.04 4.14 23.70
N THR A 110 8.29 4.60 24.70
CA THR A 110 8.69 4.48 26.12
C THR A 110 8.71 3.03 26.61
N ILE A 111 7.77 2.19 26.15
CA ILE A 111 7.72 0.76 26.52
C ILE A 111 8.61 -0.14 25.64
N GLY A 112 9.45 0.46 24.78
CA GLY A 112 10.42 -0.25 23.95
C GLY A 112 9.83 -0.91 22.70
N ILE A 113 8.57 -0.61 22.37
CA ILE A 113 7.93 -1.05 21.12
C ILE A 113 8.26 0.02 20.06
N GLY A 114 9.41 -0.13 19.39
CA GLY A 114 9.87 0.80 18.35
C GLY A 114 11.38 1.00 18.24
N ASN A 115 12.20 0.50 19.18
CA ASN A 115 13.66 0.54 19.06
C ASN A 115 14.19 -0.63 18.21
N SER A 116 13.74 -0.73 16.97
CA SER A 116 14.57 -1.29 15.91
C SER A 116 15.28 -0.11 15.28
N SER A 117 16.60 -0.04 15.47
CA SER A 117 17.46 0.89 14.76
C SER A 117 17.01 1.03 13.31
N HIS A 118 16.82 2.26 12.84
CA HIS A 118 16.77 2.57 11.43
C HIS A 118 18.08 2.08 10.78
N ASN A 119 18.12 0.81 10.39
CA ASN A 119 18.79 0.44 9.17
C ASN A 119 17.73 0.65 8.11
N GLY A 120 17.86 1.76 7.37
CA GLY A 120 17.13 1.94 6.13
C GLY A 120 17.26 0.65 5.33
N CYS A 121 16.13 0.01 5.08
CA CYS A 121 16.06 -0.93 3.99
C CYS A 121 16.24 -0.04 2.76
N GLN A 122 17.41 -0.10 2.14
CA GLN A 122 17.57 0.34 0.76
C GLN A 122 16.64 -0.54 -0.07
N SER A 123 15.37 -0.13 -0.20
CA SER A 123 14.69 -0.31 -1.47
C SER A 123 15.42 0.60 -2.45
N ASN A 124 15.79 0.09 -3.61
CA ASN A 124 16.36 0.87 -4.71
C ASN A 124 15.30 1.84 -5.28
N SER A 125 14.91 2.81 -4.47
CA SER A 125 14.13 4.00 -4.77
C SER A 125 14.87 5.15 -4.07
N SER A 126 15.82 5.73 -4.79
CA SER A 126 16.55 6.92 -4.36
C SER A 126 15.60 8.11 -4.30
N ASP A 127 15.00 8.33 -3.13
CA ASP A 127 14.45 9.62 -2.74
C ASP A 127 15.36 10.16 -1.64
N ASP A 128 16.43 10.84 -2.04
CA ASP A 128 17.09 11.82 -1.18
C ASP A 128 16.35 13.16 -1.36
N GLU A 129 15.96 13.71 -0.22
CA GLU A 129 15.41 15.04 -0.05
C GLU A 129 16.35 16.09 -0.67
N GLU A 130 15.86 16.94 -1.57
CA GLU A 130 16.28 18.34 -1.71
C GLU A 130 15.41 19.07 -2.74
N ASP A 131 14.43 19.87 -2.29
CA ASP A 131 14.10 21.17 -2.90
C ASP A 131 13.07 21.94 -2.05
N ASN A 132 13.56 22.57 -0.98
CA ASN A 132 12.86 23.66 -0.30
C ASN A 132 13.67 24.95 -0.46
N HIS A 133 13.36 25.68 -1.52
CA HIS A 133 13.91 27.02 -1.78
C HIS A 133 13.30 28.02 -0.78
N TYR A 134 14.03 28.37 0.30
CA TYR A 134 13.76 29.58 1.08
C TYR A 134 14.93 30.57 1.08
N VAL A 135 14.54 31.84 1.01
CA VAL A 135 15.34 33.04 0.79
C VAL A 135 16.41 33.21 1.86
N GLN A 136 17.65 33.38 1.38
CA GLN A 136 18.87 33.64 2.15
C GLN A 136 18.81 35.02 2.82
N ASN A 137 19.03 35.09 4.14
CA ASN A 137 19.53 36.29 4.79
C ASN A 137 20.62 35.94 5.80
N HIS A 138 21.83 36.41 5.48
CA HIS A 138 23.05 36.27 6.24
C HIS A 138 22.93 36.86 7.64
N HIS A 139 23.35 36.12 8.67
CA HIS A 139 24.22 36.66 9.71
C HIS A 139 25.13 35.56 10.27
N SER A 140 26.42 35.78 10.06
CA SER A 140 27.53 34.92 10.47
C SER A 140 27.71 34.92 11.98
N SER A 141 27.90 33.75 12.58
CA SER A 141 28.85 33.60 13.68
C SER A 141 29.31 32.14 13.78
N GLU A 142 30.60 31.96 13.52
CA GLU A 142 31.33 30.71 13.67
C GLU A 142 31.30 30.22 15.12
N ASN A 143 31.06 28.91 15.32
CA ASN A 143 31.84 28.05 16.20
C ASN A 143 31.37 26.59 16.04
N GLY A 144 32.30 25.71 15.68
CA GLY A 144 32.03 24.29 15.47
C GLY A 144 31.78 23.52 16.76
N ALA A 145 30.90 22.52 16.68
CA ALA A 145 30.87 21.39 17.58
C ALA A 145 30.27 20.16 16.87
N SER A 146 31.03 19.07 16.99
CA SER A 146 30.73 17.66 16.75
C SER A 146 29.28 17.19 16.91
N SER A 147 28.89 16.32 15.98
CA SER A 147 27.71 15.44 15.95
C SER A 147 27.33 14.86 17.32
N SER A 148 26.18 15.28 17.86
CA SER A 148 25.50 14.62 18.96
C SER A 148 24.30 13.85 18.43
N SER A 149 24.30 12.53 18.59
CA SER A 149 23.10 11.71 18.57
C SER A 149 22.01 12.36 19.44
N GLY A 150 20.90 12.78 18.84
CA GLY A 150 19.83 13.52 19.51
C GLY A 150 19.28 12.73 20.71
N SER A 151 19.59 13.19 21.92
CA SER A 151 19.00 12.65 23.14
C SER A 151 17.58 13.19 23.28
N THR A 152 16.57 12.41 22.87
CA THR A 152 15.16 12.71 23.14
C THR A 152 14.95 12.90 24.65
N ILE A 153 14.39 14.03 25.06
CA ILE A 153 14.13 14.33 26.48
C ILE A 153 12.94 13.48 26.94
N PRO A 154 13.11 12.57 27.92
CA PRO A 154 12.02 11.69 28.34
C PRO A 154 10.95 12.49 29.10
N LEU A 155 9.71 12.46 28.58
CA LEU A 155 8.55 13.04 29.25
C LEU A 155 8.04 12.13 30.38
N PRO A 156 7.44 12.70 31.45
CA PRO A 156 6.80 11.90 32.49
C PRO A 156 5.68 11.01 31.90
N MET A 157 5.67 9.71 32.23
CA MET A 157 4.70 8.75 31.69
C MET A 157 3.24 9.22 31.88
N MET A 158 2.92 9.80 33.05
CA MET A 158 1.59 10.35 33.33
C MET A 158 1.16 11.42 32.30
N ALA A 159 2.09 12.25 31.82
CA ALA A 159 1.80 13.28 30.83
C ALA A 159 1.55 12.67 29.44
N VAL A 160 2.29 11.63 29.09
CA VAL A 160 2.11 10.86 27.84
C VAL A 160 0.75 10.14 27.84
N GLU A 161 0.39 9.49 28.95
CA GLU A 161 -0.90 8.82 29.11
C GLU A 161 -2.07 9.80 29.08
N SER A 162 -1.93 10.95 29.76
CA SER A 162 -2.94 12.03 29.73
C SER A 162 -3.20 12.51 28.29
N LEU A 163 -2.14 12.65 27.49
CA LEU A 163 -2.22 13.06 26.09
C LEU A 163 -2.89 11.95 25.23
N MET A 164 -2.45 10.70 25.38
CA MET A 164 -2.99 9.55 24.64
C MET A 164 -4.49 9.31 24.91
N ASN A 165 -4.93 9.55 26.15
CA ASN A 165 -6.32 9.36 26.58
C ASN A 165 -7.20 10.60 26.32
N GLY A 166 -6.63 11.71 25.86
CA GLY A 166 -7.35 12.96 25.59
C GLY A 166 -7.74 13.75 26.84
N GLU A 167 -7.08 13.49 27.98
CA GLU A 167 -7.25 14.26 29.22
C GLU A 167 -6.50 15.60 29.17
N LEU A 168 -5.43 15.65 28.37
CA LEU A 168 -4.69 16.86 28.04
C LEU A 168 -5.03 17.28 26.61
N THR A 169 -5.32 18.57 26.40
CA THR A 169 -5.55 19.16 25.08
C THR A 169 -4.43 20.14 24.75
N LEU A 170 -3.86 20.02 23.56
CA LEU A 170 -2.82 20.92 23.11
C LEU A 170 -3.41 22.23 22.53
N PRO A 171 -2.73 23.37 22.64
CA PRO A 171 -3.18 24.64 22.05
C PRO A 171 -3.45 24.50 20.55
N TYR A 172 -4.56 25.04 20.05
CA TYR A 172 -4.92 25.06 18.63
C TYR A 172 -5.11 23.69 17.94
N SER A 173 -5.00 22.56 18.64
CA SER A 173 -5.19 21.23 18.05
C SER A 173 -6.59 21.03 17.44
N ASN A 174 -7.58 21.78 17.93
CA ASN A 174 -8.95 21.80 17.39
C ASN A 174 -9.05 22.33 15.94
N LYS A 175 -8.00 22.98 15.41
CA LYS A 175 -7.91 23.37 14.00
C LYS A 175 -7.57 22.20 13.07
N PHE A 176 -7.15 21.05 13.63
CA PHE A 176 -6.78 19.84 12.90
C PHE A 176 -7.72 18.68 13.29
N PRO A 177 -9.02 18.78 12.97
CA PRO A 177 -9.98 17.76 13.37
C PRO A 177 -9.70 16.45 12.64
N LEU A 178 -9.61 15.36 13.39
CA LEU A 178 -9.50 14.00 12.85
C LEU A 178 -10.80 13.22 13.12
N PRO A 179 -11.16 12.26 12.24
CA PRO A 179 -12.30 11.37 12.48
C PRO A 179 -12.16 10.59 13.78
N SER A 180 -13.30 10.33 14.44
CA SER A 180 -13.32 9.48 15.65
C SER A 180 -12.83 8.05 15.37
N VAL A 181 -12.27 7.42 16.40
CA VAL A 181 -11.81 6.03 16.33
C VAL A 181 -12.98 5.07 16.51
N VAL A 182 -13.18 4.17 15.54
CA VAL A 182 -14.09 3.03 15.60
C VAL A 182 -13.28 1.75 15.68
N SER A 183 -13.54 0.91 16.69
CA SER A 183 -12.86 -0.37 16.86
C SER A 183 -13.34 -1.43 15.87
N CYS A 184 -12.50 -2.44 15.64
CA CYS A 184 -12.85 -3.59 14.82
C CYS A 184 -14.10 -4.34 15.28
N LEU A 185 -14.96 -4.70 14.32
CA LEU A 185 -16.16 -5.51 14.54
C LEU A 185 -15.85 -6.88 15.14
N GLY A 186 -14.69 -7.42 14.77
CA GLY A 186 -14.14 -8.68 15.24
C GLY A 186 -13.54 -8.64 16.66
N GLY A 187 -13.30 -7.44 17.20
CA GLY A 187 -12.68 -7.23 18.49
C GLY A 187 -11.16 -7.46 18.53
N CYS A 188 -10.45 -7.33 17.40
CA CYS A 188 -9.00 -7.25 17.45
C CYS A 188 -8.56 -5.86 17.91
N GLU A 189 -7.39 -5.77 18.53
CA GLU A 189 -6.81 -4.52 19.06
C GLU A 189 -5.90 -3.81 18.03
N GLU A 190 -5.80 -4.37 16.82
CA GLU A 190 -4.87 -3.93 15.77
C GLU A 190 -5.53 -3.06 14.69
N ALA A 191 -6.83 -3.25 14.46
CA ALA A 191 -7.54 -2.59 13.37
C ALA A 191 -8.54 -1.56 13.91
N PHE A 192 -8.41 -0.34 13.39
CA PHE A 192 -9.22 0.82 13.76
C PHE A 192 -9.74 1.52 12.51
N TYR A 193 -10.86 2.22 12.62
CA TYR A 193 -11.55 2.79 11.47
C TYR A 193 -12.02 4.21 11.75
N CYS A 194 -12.11 5.02 10.69
CA CYS A 194 -12.62 6.40 10.80
C CYS A 194 -14.15 6.46 10.89
N SER A 195 -14.84 5.35 10.61
CA SER A 195 -16.31 5.26 10.60
C SER A 195 -16.78 3.81 10.67
N LYS A 196 -18.06 3.62 11.02
CA LYS A 196 -18.73 2.32 10.93
C LYS A 196 -18.73 1.77 9.50
N SER A 197 -18.95 2.63 8.51
CA SER A 197 -18.95 2.23 7.10
C SER A 197 -17.59 1.69 6.66
N CYS A 198 -16.48 2.28 7.10
CA CYS A 198 -15.14 1.72 6.81
C CYS A 198 -14.90 0.40 7.55
N ALA A 199 -15.37 0.26 8.79
CA ALA A 199 -15.26 -1.00 9.54
C ALA A 199 -16.05 -2.13 8.87
N GLU A 200 -17.28 -1.85 8.42
CA GLU A 200 -18.14 -2.78 7.69
C GLU A 200 -17.54 -3.11 6.32
N ALA A 201 -17.06 -2.11 5.59
CA ALA A 201 -16.46 -2.33 4.27
C ALA A 201 -15.22 -3.22 4.34
N ASP A 202 -14.31 -3.00 5.30
CA ASP A 202 -13.13 -3.86 5.47
C ASP A 202 -13.50 -5.27 5.96
N TRP A 203 -14.47 -5.36 6.87
CA TRP A 203 -14.99 -6.64 7.36
C TRP A 203 -15.56 -7.49 6.22
N GLU A 204 -16.42 -6.90 5.39
CA GLU A 204 -17.03 -7.57 4.24
C GLU A 204 -16.04 -7.85 3.11
N SER A 205 -14.98 -7.06 2.97
CA SER A 205 -14.02 -7.20 1.87
C SER A 205 -12.88 -8.15 2.17
N SER A 206 -12.40 -8.26 3.41
CA SER A 206 -11.29 -9.19 3.72
C SER A 206 -11.12 -9.50 5.20
N HIS A 207 -11.36 -8.52 6.08
CA HIS A 207 -10.88 -8.55 7.45
C HIS A 207 -11.55 -9.61 8.31
N CYS A 208 -12.79 -10.02 8.03
CA CYS A 208 -13.45 -11.06 8.83
C CYS A 208 -12.65 -12.37 8.88
N LEU A 209 -11.98 -12.73 7.78
CA LEU A 209 -11.13 -13.93 7.69
C LEU A 209 -9.72 -13.69 8.27
N LEU A 210 -9.25 -12.44 8.30
CA LEU A 210 -7.90 -12.06 8.73
C LEU A 210 -7.87 -11.37 10.10
N CYS A 211 -8.98 -11.41 10.83
CA CYS A 211 -9.10 -10.82 12.14
C CYS A 211 -8.51 -11.76 13.20
N THR A 212 -7.76 -11.21 14.16
CA THR A 212 -7.23 -11.94 15.32
C THR A 212 -8.15 -11.89 16.54
N GLY A 213 -9.22 -11.10 16.46
CA GLY A 213 -10.21 -10.92 17.52
C GLY A 213 -11.11 -12.13 17.75
N GLU A 214 -11.91 -12.08 18.80
CA GLU A 214 -12.77 -13.20 19.22
C GLU A 214 -13.87 -13.56 18.23
N LYS A 215 -14.37 -12.60 17.46
CA LYS A 215 -15.43 -12.80 16.48
C LYS A 215 -14.90 -13.03 15.06
N SER A 216 -13.62 -13.41 14.93
CA SER A 216 -13.00 -13.75 13.66
C SER A 216 -13.73 -14.92 12.97
N GLU A 217 -13.82 -14.85 11.64
CA GLU A 217 -14.27 -15.94 10.78
C GLU A 217 -13.11 -16.85 10.30
N SER A 218 -11.88 -16.61 10.78
CA SER A 218 -10.73 -17.49 10.54
C SER A 218 -10.98 -18.90 11.10
N CYS A 219 -10.59 -19.93 10.34
CA CYS A 219 -10.63 -21.32 10.77
C CYS A 219 -9.67 -21.60 11.94
N SER A 220 -8.54 -20.87 12.02
CA SER A 220 -7.53 -21.02 13.08
C SER A 220 -6.82 -19.69 13.35
N ARG A 221 -7.25 -18.97 14.40
CA ARG A 221 -6.59 -17.74 14.87
C ARG A 221 -5.11 -17.96 15.24
N LYS A 222 -4.77 -19.17 15.73
CA LYS A 222 -3.39 -19.52 16.06
C LYS A 222 -2.52 -19.60 14.80
N ALA A 223 -3.03 -20.21 13.72
CA ALA A 223 -2.32 -20.25 12.44
C ALA A 223 -2.22 -18.86 11.82
N LEU A 224 -3.28 -18.05 11.93
CA LEU A 224 -3.28 -16.66 11.47
C LEU A 224 -2.20 -15.82 12.16
N LEU A 225 -2.04 -15.94 13.48
CA LEU A 225 -0.98 -15.23 14.22
C LEU A 225 0.42 -15.65 13.75
N LYS A 226 0.64 -16.95 13.51
CA LYS A 226 1.91 -17.45 12.94
C LYS A 226 2.14 -16.94 11.52
N PHE A 227 1.10 -16.87 10.71
CA PHE A 227 1.15 -16.31 9.36
C PHE A 227 1.58 -14.84 9.40
N ILE A 228 0.93 -14.03 10.25
CA ILE A 228 1.26 -12.61 10.41
C ILE A 228 2.69 -12.45 10.89
N GLN A 229 3.12 -13.25 11.86
CA GLN A 229 4.50 -13.25 12.34
C GLN A 229 5.49 -13.56 11.21
N HIS A 230 5.25 -14.65 10.46
CA HIS A 230 6.09 -15.03 9.32
C HIS A 230 6.17 -13.91 8.28
N ALA A 231 5.04 -13.29 7.93
CA ALA A 231 5.02 -12.18 6.98
C ALA A 231 5.83 -10.98 7.48
N ASN A 232 5.64 -10.56 8.73
CA ASN A 232 6.38 -9.44 9.32
C ASN A 232 7.89 -9.69 9.44
N GLU A 233 8.31 -10.95 9.63
CA GLU A 233 9.72 -11.33 9.78
C GLU A 233 10.41 -11.60 8.43
N THR A 234 9.67 -11.74 7.32
CA THR A 234 10.23 -12.19 6.03
C THR A 234 9.86 -11.29 4.85
N ASN A 235 8.59 -11.21 4.48
CA ASN A 235 8.10 -10.37 3.40
C ASN A 235 6.64 -9.95 3.68
N ASP A 236 6.40 -8.65 3.80
CA ASP A 236 5.11 -8.06 4.14
C ASP A 236 4.08 -8.13 2.99
N ILE A 237 4.52 -8.35 1.74
CA ILE A 237 3.64 -8.64 0.59
C ILE A 237 2.78 -9.87 0.85
N PHE A 238 3.20 -10.81 1.71
CA PHE A 238 2.35 -11.91 2.13
C PHE A 238 1.04 -11.43 2.78
N LEU A 239 1.06 -10.32 3.54
CA LEU A 239 -0.16 -9.74 4.10
C LEU A 239 -1.13 -9.25 3.01
N LEU A 240 -0.59 -8.66 1.93
CA LEU A 240 -1.36 -8.26 0.76
C LEU A 240 -1.92 -9.47 0.01
N ALA A 241 -1.11 -10.52 -0.16
CA ALA A 241 -1.55 -11.77 -0.78
C ALA A 241 -2.69 -12.44 0.00
N ALA A 242 -2.61 -12.44 1.33
CA ALA A 242 -3.68 -12.90 2.20
C ALA A 242 -4.97 -12.08 2.01
N LYS A 243 -4.86 -10.74 1.99
CA LYS A 243 -6.02 -9.88 1.73
C LYS A 243 -6.63 -10.13 0.35
N ALA A 244 -5.83 -10.35 -0.69
CA ALA A 244 -6.30 -10.67 -2.04
C ALA A 244 -7.07 -12.01 -2.11
N ILE A 245 -6.56 -13.04 -1.42
CA ILE A 245 -7.24 -14.34 -1.30
C ILE A 245 -8.54 -14.19 -0.52
N SER A 246 -8.52 -13.55 0.66
CA SER A 246 -9.72 -13.32 1.47
C SER A 246 -10.78 -12.51 0.71
N PHE A 247 -10.37 -11.48 -0.02
CA PHE A 247 -11.24 -10.71 -0.90
C PHE A 247 -11.93 -11.57 -1.94
N THR A 248 -11.19 -12.45 -2.61
CA THR A 248 -11.74 -13.36 -3.62
C THR A 248 -12.71 -14.36 -2.99
N ILE A 249 -12.38 -14.94 -1.83
CA ILE A 249 -13.25 -15.88 -1.11
C ILE A 249 -14.58 -15.22 -0.74
N LEU A 250 -14.54 -14.03 -0.12
CA LEU A 250 -15.75 -13.33 0.33
C LEU A 250 -16.60 -12.87 -0.86
N ARG A 251 -15.96 -12.42 -1.94
CA ARG A 251 -16.66 -12.11 -3.19
C ARG A 251 -17.33 -13.33 -3.81
N TYR A 252 -16.67 -14.49 -3.84
CA TYR A 252 -17.25 -15.76 -4.29
C TYR A 252 -18.49 -16.13 -3.48
N ARG A 253 -18.39 -16.07 -2.14
CA ARG A 253 -19.53 -16.35 -1.23
C ARG A 253 -20.73 -15.44 -1.54
N LYS A 254 -20.49 -14.14 -1.75
CA LYS A 254 -21.53 -13.15 -2.07
C LYS A 254 -22.21 -13.38 -3.42
N LEU A 255 -21.41 -13.67 -4.46
CA LEU A 255 -21.93 -13.97 -5.80
C LEU A 255 -22.75 -15.27 -5.78
N LYS A 256 -22.23 -16.31 -5.13
CA LYS A 256 -22.93 -17.59 -4.98
C LYS A 256 -24.26 -17.44 -4.25
N ALA A 257 -24.30 -16.71 -3.15
CA ALA A 257 -25.55 -16.46 -2.40
C ALA A 257 -26.59 -15.73 -3.27
N SER A 258 -26.15 -14.78 -4.10
CA SER A 258 -27.02 -14.03 -5.00
C SER A 258 -27.61 -14.95 -6.09
N HIS A 259 -26.79 -15.80 -6.72
CA HIS A 259 -27.25 -16.78 -7.71
C HIS A 259 -28.25 -17.79 -7.15
N MET A 260 -28.07 -18.24 -5.90
CA MET A 260 -29.01 -19.16 -5.25
C MET A 260 -30.36 -18.50 -4.94
N SER A 261 -30.38 -17.19 -4.68
CA SER A 261 -31.63 -16.45 -4.43
C SER A 261 -32.47 -16.22 -5.70
N GLU A 262 -31.84 -16.26 -6.89
CA GLU A 262 -32.50 -16.06 -8.17
C GLU A 262 -33.01 -17.37 -8.82
N GLN A 263 -32.52 -18.54 -8.38
CA GLN A 263 -32.88 -19.84 -8.94
C GLN A 263 -33.76 -20.67 -7.98
N GLU A 264 -35.09 -20.65 -8.16
CA GLU A 264 -36.06 -21.52 -7.45
C GLU A 264 -36.03 -23.00 -7.92
N LYS A 265 -34.86 -23.66 -8.02
CA LYS A 265 -34.80 -25.11 -8.31
C LYS A 265 -33.79 -25.84 -7.43
N PRO A 266 -34.11 -27.07 -6.98
CA PRO A 266 -33.26 -27.80 -6.06
C PRO A 266 -32.02 -28.31 -6.81
N ALA A 267 -30.86 -27.83 -6.39
CA ALA A 267 -29.57 -28.16 -7.01
C ALA A 267 -29.17 -29.61 -6.69
N SER A 268 -29.47 -30.51 -7.62
CA SER A 268 -28.85 -31.83 -7.73
C SER A 268 -27.46 -31.70 -8.36
N SER A 269 -26.49 -31.13 -7.61
CA SER A 269 -25.04 -31.45 -7.64
C SER A 269 -24.25 -30.33 -6.93
N MET A 270 -24.18 -30.35 -5.61
CA MET A 270 -23.49 -29.28 -4.84
C MET A 270 -22.37 -29.87 -3.97
N LEU A 271 -21.35 -30.45 -4.61
CA LEU A 271 -20.09 -30.76 -3.93
C LEU A 271 -18.91 -30.52 -4.87
N GLY A 272 -18.58 -29.24 -5.08
CA GLY A 272 -17.43 -28.79 -5.88
C GLY A 272 -17.40 -27.27 -6.02
N THR A 273 -16.21 -26.72 -6.27
CA THR A 273 -16.02 -25.31 -6.63
C THR A 273 -16.80 -24.96 -7.90
N ASP A 274 -17.67 -23.97 -7.85
CA ASP A 274 -18.23 -23.36 -9.06
C ASP A 274 -17.15 -22.47 -9.69
N LEU A 275 -16.44 -23.02 -10.69
CA LEU A 275 -15.34 -22.31 -11.34
C LEU A 275 -15.81 -21.04 -12.05
N SER A 276 -17.06 -20.96 -12.52
CA SER A 276 -17.57 -19.76 -13.19
C SER A 276 -17.71 -18.61 -12.21
N ILE A 277 -18.32 -18.87 -11.06
CA ILE A 277 -18.47 -17.88 -9.98
C ILE A 277 -17.09 -17.49 -9.44
N LEU A 278 -16.17 -18.45 -9.30
CA LEU A 278 -14.82 -18.18 -8.83
C LEU A 278 -14.03 -17.30 -9.81
N LEU A 279 -14.14 -17.53 -11.12
CA LEU A 279 -13.52 -16.68 -12.14
C LEU A 279 -14.06 -15.25 -12.09
N GLU A 280 -15.36 -15.07 -11.83
CA GLU A 280 -15.97 -13.74 -11.66
C GLU A 280 -15.50 -13.06 -10.35
N ALA A 281 -15.36 -13.82 -9.27
CA ALA A 281 -14.81 -13.32 -8.02
C ALA A 281 -13.34 -12.92 -8.17
N TRP A 282 -12.57 -13.69 -8.93
CA TRP A 282 -11.14 -13.47 -9.20
C TRP A 282 -10.86 -12.34 -10.19
N LYS A 283 -11.85 -11.94 -11.00
CA LYS A 283 -11.69 -10.95 -12.09
C LYS A 283 -10.93 -9.67 -11.68
N PRO A 284 -11.17 -9.04 -10.52
CA PRO A 284 -10.39 -7.84 -10.14
C PRO A 284 -8.89 -8.10 -9.95
N ILE A 285 -8.52 -9.28 -9.46
CA ILE A 285 -7.12 -9.68 -9.25
C ILE A 285 -6.47 -10.09 -10.58
N SER A 286 -7.21 -10.77 -11.47
CA SER A 286 -6.67 -11.22 -12.76
C SER A 286 -6.25 -10.10 -13.69
N ILE A 287 -6.74 -8.88 -13.48
CA ILE A 287 -6.37 -7.69 -14.26
C ILE A 287 -4.97 -7.18 -13.91
N GLY A 288 -4.48 -7.45 -12.70
CA GLY A 288 -3.12 -7.13 -12.24
C GLY A 288 -2.09 -8.21 -12.55
N HIS A 289 -2.49 -9.31 -13.20
CA HIS A 289 -1.68 -10.52 -13.38
C HIS A 289 -0.23 -10.26 -13.81
N LYS A 290 0.71 -10.87 -13.09
CA LYS A 290 2.15 -10.93 -13.40
C LYS A 290 2.66 -12.35 -13.27
N ARG A 291 3.89 -12.59 -13.73
CA ARG A 291 4.59 -13.87 -13.53
C ARG A 291 4.80 -14.15 -12.04
N ARG A 292 5.14 -15.39 -11.70
CA ARG A 292 5.48 -15.79 -10.33
C ARG A 292 6.61 -14.93 -9.81
N TRP A 293 6.52 -14.55 -8.54
CA TRP A 293 7.53 -13.74 -7.83
C TRP A 293 8.97 -14.20 -8.11
N TRP A 294 9.25 -15.49 -7.90
CA TRP A 294 10.58 -16.06 -8.11
C TRP A 294 11.02 -16.17 -9.57
N ASP A 295 10.15 -15.93 -10.55
CA ASP A 295 10.51 -15.89 -11.97
C ASP A 295 10.76 -14.46 -12.49
N CYS A 296 10.40 -13.44 -11.70
CA CYS A 296 10.30 -12.07 -12.22
C CYS A 296 11.03 -11.01 -11.41
N ILE A 297 11.38 -11.25 -10.14
CA ILE A 297 12.22 -10.31 -9.40
C ILE A 297 13.66 -10.33 -9.90
N ALA A 298 14.30 -9.16 -9.86
CA ALA A 298 15.72 -9.03 -10.08
C ALA A 298 16.53 -9.76 -9.01
N LEU A 299 17.78 -10.09 -9.34
CA LEU A 299 18.73 -10.54 -8.32
C LEU A 299 19.20 -9.31 -7.54
N PRO A 300 19.21 -9.37 -6.20
CA PRO A 300 19.84 -8.34 -5.39
C PRO A 300 21.32 -8.13 -5.79
N ASP A 301 21.81 -6.90 -5.67
CA ASP A 301 23.19 -6.54 -6.07
C ASP A 301 24.27 -7.30 -5.28
N ASP A 302 23.93 -7.79 -4.09
CA ASP A 302 24.80 -8.57 -3.21
C ASP A 302 24.78 -10.09 -3.52
N ILE A 303 23.96 -10.53 -4.47
CA ILE A 303 23.84 -11.94 -4.87
C ILE A 303 24.53 -12.16 -6.22
N ASP A 304 25.59 -12.98 -6.21
CA ASP A 304 26.28 -13.38 -7.45
C ASP A 304 25.36 -14.21 -8.35
N ALA A 305 25.47 -14.03 -9.66
CA ALA A 305 24.67 -14.78 -10.65
C ALA A 305 24.82 -16.31 -10.52
N SER A 306 25.95 -16.79 -10.00
CA SER A 306 26.16 -18.22 -9.71
C SER A 306 25.30 -18.76 -8.56
N ASP A 307 24.83 -17.89 -7.66
CA ASP A 307 23.98 -18.21 -6.52
C ASP A 307 22.48 -18.02 -6.79
N GLU A 308 22.09 -17.59 -8.00
CA GLU A 308 20.70 -17.34 -8.37
C GLU A 308 19.78 -18.52 -8.02
N ALA A 309 20.16 -19.75 -8.35
CA ALA A 309 19.33 -20.92 -8.09
C ALA A 309 19.08 -21.17 -6.59
N THR A 310 20.02 -20.78 -5.73
CA THR A 310 19.88 -20.85 -4.28
C THR A 310 18.93 -19.76 -3.79
N PHE A 311 19.14 -18.51 -4.22
CA PHE A 311 18.25 -17.39 -3.91
C PHE A 311 16.79 -17.68 -4.33
N ARG A 312 16.56 -18.14 -5.56
CA ARG A 312 15.21 -18.51 -6.05
C ARG A 312 14.56 -19.60 -5.19
N ARG A 313 15.34 -20.55 -4.68
CA ARG A 313 14.82 -21.63 -3.82
C ARG A 313 14.43 -21.09 -2.44
N GLU A 314 15.22 -20.20 -1.86
CA GLU A 314 14.94 -19.62 -0.54
C GLU A 314 13.64 -18.80 -0.54
N ILE A 315 13.45 -17.93 -1.53
CA ILE A 315 12.20 -17.16 -1.66
C ILE A 315 10.98 -18.07 -1.91
N GLN A 316 11.16 -19.19 -2.63
CA GLN A 316 10.10 -20.19 -2.80
C GLN A 316 9.75 -20.88 -1.47
N GLU A 317 10.73 -21.22 -0.65
CA GLU A 317 10.51 -21.83 0.67
C GLU A 317 9.77 -20.89 1.63
N LEU A 318 10.13 -19.59 1.60
CA LEU A 318 9.42 -18.54 2.35
C LEU A 318 7.96 -18.41 1.90
N ALA A 319 7.71 -18.33 0.59
CA ALA A 319 6.37 -18.24 0.03
C ALA A 319 5.54 -19.51 0.31
N PHE A 320 6.15 -20.69 0.24
CA PHE A 320 5.46 -21.95 0.51
C PHE A 320 5.04 -22.06 1.99
N THR A 321 5.94 -21.68 2.90
CA THR A 321 5.65 -21.64 4.35
C THR A 321 4.49 -20.69 4.65
N SER A 322 4.57 -19.49 4.07
CA SER A 322 3.53 -18.46 4.13
C SER A 322 2.16 -19.01 3.66
N LEU A 323 2.13 -19.68 2.50
CA LEU A 323 0.92 -20.29 1.96
C LEU A 323 0.33 -21.39 2.87
N GLN A 324 1.16 -22.26 3.46
CA GLN A 324 0.66 -23.31 4.35
C GLN A 324 0.04 -22.73 5.62
N LEU A 325 0.67 -21.71 6.22
CA LEU A 325 0.13 -21.01 7.39
C LEU A 325 -1.19 -20.31 7.06
N LEU A 326 -1.26 -19.61 5.92
CA LEU A 326 -2.48 -18.95 5.47
C LEU A 326 -3.61 -19.95 5.20
N LYS A 327 -3.28 -21.08 4.55
CA LYS A 327 -4.22 -22.16 4.31
C LYS A 327 -4.78 -22.69 5.63
N GLU A 328 -3.94 -23.03 6.61
CA GLU A 328 -4.42 -23.46 7.92
C GLU A 328 -5.31 -22.40 8.60
N ALA A 329 -5.03 -21.11 8.38
CA ALA A 329 -5.78 -20.01 8.96
C ALA A 329 -7.16 -19.79 8.32
N ILE A 330 -7.30 -19.86 6.99
CA ILE A 330 -8.50 -19.38 6.28
C ILE A 330 -8.98 -20.30 5.15
N PHE A 331 -8.63 -21.59 5.16
CA PHE A 331 -9.01 -22.51 4.09
C PHE A 331 -10.52 -22.56 3.85
N ASP A 332 -10.91 -22.30 2.60
CA ASP A 332 -12.27 -22.50 2.12
C ASP A 332 -12.28 -23.61 1.07
N LYS A 333 -13.04 -24.67 1.33
CA LYS A 333 -13.09 -25.85 0.44
C LYS A 333 -13.65 -25.49 -0.94
N GLU A 334 -14.57 -24.54 -1.02
CA GLU A 334 -15.14 -24.12 -2.30
C GLU A 334 -14.18 -23.23 -3.09
N CYS A 335 -13.21 -22.60 -2.43
CA CYS A 335 -12.19 -21.78 -3.06
C CYS A 335 -10.79 -22.41 -2.94
N GLU A 336 -10.71 -23.75 -2.85
CA GLU A 336 -9.44 -24.45 -2.59
C GLU A 336 -8.35 -24.12 -3.62
N LEU A 337 -8.74 -23.79 -4.85
CA LEU A 337 -7.83 -23.41 -5.93
C LEU A 337 -6.97 -22.20 -5.57
N LEU A 338 -7.49 -21.25 -4.78
CA LEU A 338 -6.76 -20.05 -4.35
C LEU A 338 -5.56 -20.36 -3.44
N PHE A 339 -5.51 -21.58 -2.87
CA PHE A 339 -4.39 -22.05 -2.05
C PHE A 339 -3.39 -22.90 -2.86
N SER A 340 -3.38 -22.73 -4.18
CA SER A 340 -2.35 -23.23 -5.09
C SER A 340 -1.04 -22.45 -4.90
N PHE A 341 0.11 -23.13 -4.99
CA PHE A 341 1.40 -22.46 -4.89
C PHE A 341 1.69 -21.62 -6.13
N GLU A 342 1.26 -22.10 -7.30
CA GLU A 342 1.27 -21.33 -8.54
C GLU A 342 0.45 -20.04 -8.39
N ILE A 343 -0.80 -20.10 -7.93
CA ILE A 343 -1.63 -18.89 -7.76
C ILE A 343 -1.00 -17.94 -6.76
N TYR A 344 -0.52 -18.45 -5.61
CA TYR A 344 0.11 -17.62 -4.59
C TYR A 344 1.35 -16.88 -5.12
N GLY A 345 2.21 -17.57 -5.87
CA GLY A 345 3.38 -16.98 -6.51
C GLY A 345 3.02 -15.86 -7.50
N HIS A 346 1.94 -16.00 -8.27
CA HIS A 346 1.46 -14.96 -9.20
C HIS A 346 0.82 -13.76 -8.46
N ILE A 347 0.17 -13.99 -7.31
CA ILE A 347 -0.33 -12.89 -6.47
C ILE A 347 0.83 -12.07 -5.91
N ILE A 348 1.86 -12.73 -5.37
CA ILE A 348 3.04 -12.02 -4.85
C ILE A 348 3.73 -11.24 -5.98
N GLY A 349 3.96 -11.89 -7.14
CA GLY A 349 4.55 -11.21 -8.30
C GLY A 349 3.68 -10.07 -8.86
N MET A 350 2.35 -10.11 -8.69
CA MET A 350 1.47 -8.99 -9.01
C MET A 350 1.79 -7.78 -8.14
N PHE A 351 1.95 -7.96 -6.84
CA PHE A 351 2.25 -6.85 -5.93
C PHE A 351 3.67 -6.30 -6.20
N GLU A 352 4.67 -7.16 -6.27
CA GLU A 352 6.08 -6.78 -6.46
C GLU A 352 6.35 -6.00 -7.76
N LEU A 353 5.52 -6.16 -8.80
CA LEU A 353 5.70 -5.49 -10.10
C LEU A 353 4.60 -4.50 -10.48
N ASN A 354 3.67 -4.17 -9.58
CA ASN A 354 2.64 -3.16 -9.84
C ASN A 354 2.40 -2.19 -8.67
N ASN A 355 3.03 -2.41 -7.51
CA ASN A 355 2.72 -1.62 -6.33
C ASN A 355 3.19 -0.18 -6.47
N LEU A 356 2.44 0.68 -5.79
CA LEU A 356 2.81 2.05 -5.50
C LEU A 356 2.78 2.19 -3.98
N ASP A 357 3.71 2.99 -3.46
CA ASP A 357 3.72 3.33 -2.05
C ASP A 357 2.44 4.06 -1.66
N LEU A 358 1.86 3.60 -0.56
CA LEU A 358 0.74 4.26 0.08
C LEU A 358 1.32 5.25 1.08
N VAL A 359 1.20 6.54 0.77
CA VAL A 359 1.66 7.63 1.61
C VAL A 359 0.49 8.55 1.97
N VAL A 360 0.33 8.86 3.25
CA VAL A 360 -0.61 9.89 3.74
C VAL A 360 0.13 10.83 4.69
N ALA A 361 0.16 12.12 4.36
CA ALA A 361 0.86 13.14 5.15
C ALA A 361 0.34 13.23 6.59
N SER A 362 1.27 13.49 7.52
CA SER A 362 0.98 13.52 8.95
C SER A 362 0.25 14.80 9.35
N PRO A 363 -0.91 14.73 10.02
CA PRO A 363 -1.55 15.92 10.58
C PRO A 363 -0.78 16.49 11.77
N VAL A 364 0.17 15.73 12.35
CA VAL A 364 1.04 16.21 13.43
C VAL A 364 2.07 17.20 12.89
N GLU A 365 2.56 16.98 11.68
CA GLU A 365 3.44 17.90 10.97
C GLU A 365 2.73 19.23 10.72
N ASP A 366 1.57 19.21 10.06
CA ASP A 366 0.76 20.40 9.81
C ASP A 366 0.45 21.18 11.10
N TYR A 367 0.21 20.46 12.19
CA TYR A 367 -0.04 21.05 13.49
C TYR A 367 1.18 21.83 14.01
N PHE A 368 2.37 21.24 13.97
CA PHE A 368 3.57 21.91 14.47
C PHE A 368 4.03 23.05 13.54
N LEU A 369 3.88 22.90 12.22
CA LEU A 369 4.09 23.99 11.25
C LEU A 369 3.16 25.18 11.58
N TYR A 370 1.89 24.90 11.85
CA TYR A 370 0.95 25.95 12.26
C TYR A 370 1.34 26.65 13.56
N ILE A 371 1.87 25.91 14.55
CA ILE A 371 2.38 26.52 15.79
C ILE A 371 3.59 27.42 15.50
N ASP A 372 4.50 26.98 14.63
CA ASP A 372 5.68 27.75 14.24
C ASP A 372 5.31 29.04 13.47
N ASP A 373 4.27 29.00 12.66
CA ASP A 373 3.75 30.15 11.89
C ASP A 373 2.96 31.17 12.73
N LEU A 374 2.69 30.89 14.01
CA LEU A 374 1.99 31.84 14.90
C LEU A 374 2.78 33.13 15.10
N LEU A 375 2.07 34.24 15.29
CA LEU A 375 2.68 35.52 15.67
C LEU A 375 2.86 35.62 17.19
N TYR A 376 3.74 36.52 17.63
CA TYR A 376 3.88 36.86 19.04
C TYR A 376 2.74 37.77 19.53
N PRO A 377 2.24 37.59 20.76
CA PRO A 377 2.73 36.66 21.80
C PRO A 377 2.20 35.22 21.72
N GLU A 378 1.18 34.94 20.91
CA GLU A 378 0.48 33.65 20.89
C GLU A 378 1.40 32.45 20.62
N LYS A 379 2.42 32.60 19.76
CA LYS A 379 3.44 31.59 19.48
C LYS A 379 4.13 31.11 20.75
N LYS A 380 4.67 32.04 21.55
CA LYS A 380 5.41 31.73 22.77
C LYS A 380 4.55 31.01 23.80
N GLU A 381 3.28 31.39 23.89
CA GLU A 381 2.33 30.82 24.83
C GLU A 381 1.97 29.38 24.43
N ALA A 382 1.86 29.11 23.13
CA ALA A 382 1.65 27.77 22.60
C ALA A 382 2.90 26.89 22.75
N GLU A 383 4.08 27.37 22.33
CA GLU A 383 5.36 26.67 22.43
C GLU A 383 5.69 26.24 23.86
N LYS A 384 5.34 27.06 24.85
CA LYS A 384 5.51 26.69 26.27
C LYS A 384 4.85 25.36 26.63
N ILE A 385 3.77 25.00 25.95
CA ILE A 385 3.02 23.75 26.16
C ILE A 385 3.45 22.68 25.16
N THR A 386 3.68 23.05 23.90
CA THR A 386 3.88 22.10 22.79
C THR A 386 5.33 21.66 22.60
N GLN A 387 6.31 22.53 22.89
CA GLN A 387 7.73 22.27 22.67
C GLN A 387 8.23 21.00 23.37
N PRO A 388 7.87 20.69 24.63
CA PRO A 388 8.31 19.45 25.27
C PRO A 388 7.88 18.18 24.52
N TYR A 389 6.73 18.22 23.83
CA TYR A 389 6.24 17.11 23.01
C TYR A 389 6.97 17.03 21.67
N LEU A 390 7.23 18.18 21.04
CA LEU A 390 8.04 18.24 19.81
C LEU A 390 9.45 17.72 20.06
N ASP A 391 10.10 18.18 21.13
CA ASP A 391 11.44 17.74 21.53
C ASP A 391 11.50 16.24 21.84
N ALA A 392 10.44 15.68 22.42
CA ALA A 392 10.34 14.25 22.70
C ALA A 392 10.07 13.41 21.45
N LEU A 393 9.36 13.96 20.46
CA LEU A 393 9.15 13.31 19.16
C LEU A 393 10.45 13.30 18.34
N GLY A 394 11.24 14.38 18.40
CA GLY A 394 12.44 14.55 17.59
C GLY A 394 12.09 14.70 16.11
N GLU A 395 12.94 14.17 15.23
CA GLU A 395 12.73 14.16 13.77
C GLU A 395 11.49 13.36 13.36
N ASP A 396 11.05 12.42 14.21
CA ASP A 396 9.93 11.54 13.89
C ASP A 396 8.55 12.22 13.95
N TYR A 397 8.45 13.51 14.30
CA TYR A 397 7.15 14.19 14.43
C TYR A 397 6.35 14.24 13.11
N SER A 398 7.05 14.23 11.97
CA SER A 398 6.48 14.31 10.63
C SER A 398 6.22 12.95 9.97
N ASN A 399 6.52 11.82 10.62
CA ASN A 399 6.35 10.49 10.02
C ASN A 399 4.94 10.33 9.43
N CYS A 400 4.89 10.13 8.11
CA CYS A 400 3.67 9.93 7.36
C CYS A 400 3.15 8.50 7.55
N CYS A 401 1.88 8.26 7.22
CA CYS A 401 1.40 6.90 7.10
C CYS A 401 2.04 6.27 5.86
N GLN A 402 2.70 5.13 6.05
CA GLN A 402 3.35 4.36 5.00
C GLN A 402 2.74 2.97 4.90
N GLY A 403 2.61 2.49 3.67
CA GLY A 403 2.08 1.19 3.38
C GLY A 403 2.28 0.81 1.92
N THR A 404 1.73 -0.34 1.57
CA THR A 404 1.81 -0.87 0.21
C THR A 404 0.40 -1.15 -0.29
N ALA A 405 0.08 -0.76 -1.52
CA ALA A 405 -1.24 -0.99 -2.10
C ALA A 405 -1.21 -1.23 -3.61
N PHE A 406 -2.22 -1.95 -4.09
CA PHE A 406 -2.47 -2.15 -5.51
C PHE A 406 -3.60 -1.25 -6.00
N PHE A 407 -3.26 -0.41 -6.99
CA PHE A 407 -4.14 0.58 -7.60
C PHE A 407 -4.45 0.17 -9.06
N PRO A 408 -5.68 -0.28 -9.38
CA PRO A 408 -5.97 -0.89 -10.68
C PRO A 408 -5.77 0.02 -11.90
N LEU A 409 -6.05 1.32 -11.79
CA LEU A 409 -5.87 2.29 -12.87
C LEU A 409 -4.42 2.76 -12.94
N GLN A 410 -3.82 3.10 -11.79
CA GLN A 410 -2.42 3.57 -11.76
C GLN A 410 -1.45 2.48 -12.25
N SER A 411 -1.68 1.20 -11.90
CA SER A 411 -0.87 0.08 -12.40
C SER A 411 -0.95 -0.15 -13.93
N CYS A 412 -1.80 0.60 -14.64
CA CYS A 412 -1.86 0.59 -16.10
C CYS A 412 -1.11 1.77 -16.75
N MET A 413 -0.52 2.67 -15.97
CA MET A 413 0.22 3.82 -16.49
C MET A 413 1.63 3.39 -16.84
N ASN A 414 2.07 3.61 -18.07
CA ASN A 414 3.42 3.27 -18.51
C ASN A 414 4.47 4.29 -18.05
N HIS A 415 5.72 3.85 -18.05
CA HIS A 415 6.87 4.66 -17.71
C HIS A 415 7.29 5.61 -18.84
N SER A 416 7.80 6.79 -18.47
CA SER A 416 8.64 7.66 -19.31
C SER A 416 9.66 8.39 -18.44
N CYS A 417 10.92 8.51 -18.87
CA CYS A 417 11.94 9.36 -18.21
C CYS A 417 11.73 10.87 -18.49
N CYS A 418 10.64 11.20 -19.18
CA CYS A 418 10.03 12.52 -19.27
C CYS A 418 8.52 12.33 -19.14
N PRO A 419 8.00 12.08 -17.94
CA PRO A 419 6.59 11.82 -17.72
C PRO A 419 5.77 13.08 -18.00
N ASN A 420 4.46 12.91 -18.03
CA ASN A 420 3.53 14.03 -18.12
C ASN A 420 2.56 14.06 -16.93
N ALA A 421 2.68 13.09 -16.02
CA ALA A 421 1.96 13.05 -14.77
C ALA A 421 2.84 12.46 -13.65
N LYS A 422 2.48 12.74 -12.40
CA LYS A 422 3.07 12.11 -11.21
C LYS A 422 1.99 11.61 -10.26
N ALA A 423 2.33 10.58 -9.47
CA ALA A 423 1.58 10.25 -8.28
C ALA A 423 2.00 11.22 -7.16
N PHE A 424 1.10 12.08 -6.72
CA PHE A 424 1.42 13.12 -5.74
C PHE A 424 0.23 13.44 -4.85
N LYS A 425 0.48 13.54 -3.54
CA LYS A 425 -0.51 13.92 -2.54
C LYS A 425 -0.51 15.43 -2.35
N ARG A 426 -1.64 16.08 -2.63
CA ARG A 426 -1.83 17.48 -2.27
C ARG A 426 -2.28 17.59 -0.81
N GLU A 427 -2.25 18.80 -0.26
CA GLU A 427 -2.63 19.07 1.13
C GLU A 427 -4.06 18.61 1.46
N GLU A 428 -4.98 18.60 0.49
CA GLU A 428 -6.34 18.12 0.69
C GLU A 428 -6.50 16.58 0.62
N ASP A 429 -5.47 15.86 0.17
CA ASP A 429 -5.51 14.42 -0.12
C ASP A 429 -5.18 13.57 1.11
N ARG A 430 -6.16 13.45 2.02
CA ARG A 430 -5.98 12.89 3.37
C ARG A 430 -6.22 11.38 3.55
N ASP A 431 -6.42 10.61 2.47
CA ASP A 431 -6.58 9.13 2.50
C ASP A 431 -5.49 8.41 1.70
N GLY A 432 -5.54 7.08 1.64
CA GLY A 432 -4.59 6.26 0.88
C GLY A 432 -4.85 6.15 -0.63
N GLN A 433 -5.73 6.96 -1.24
CA GLN A 433 -5.97 6.88 -2.70
C GLN A 433 -4.76 7.37 -3.50
N ALA A 434 -4.35 6.68 -4.56
CA ALA A 434 -3.32 7.22 -5.45
C ALA A 434 -3.87 8.46 -6.17
N THR A 435 -3.19 9.60 -6.05
CA THR A 435 -3.63 10.85 -6.68
C THR A 435 -2.72 11.18 -7.84
N ILE A 436 -3.26 11.22 -9.06
CA ILE A 436 -2.49 11.42 -10.28
C ILE A 436 -2.74 12.84 -10.80
N ILE A 437 -1.66 13.60 -10.95
CA ILE A 437 -1.68 15.02 -11.33
C ILE A 437 -0.81 15.22 -12.56
N ALA A 438 -1.26 16.07 -13.47
CA ALA A 438 -0.49 16.44 -14.65
C ALA A 438 0.72 17.32 -14.28
N LEU A 439 1.89 16.98 -14.82
CA LEU A 439 3.13 17.75 -14.68
C LEU A 439 3.28 18.83 -15.75
N ARG A 440 2.47 18.74 -16.80
CA ARG A 440 2.46 19.63 -17.98
C ARG A 440 1.17 19.40 -18.75
N PRO A 441 0.78 20.27 -19.68
CA PRO A 441 -0.42 20.07 -20.46
C PRO A 441 -0.43 18.73 -21.21
N ILE A 442 -1.54 17.99 -21.11
CA ILE A 442 -1.76 16.69 -21.77
C ILE A 442 -2.93 16.85 -22.73
N CYS A 443 -2.66 16.77 -24.04
CA CYS A 443 -3.72 16.84 -25.05
C CYS A 443 -4.53 15.55 -25.10
N ASN A 444 -5.81 15.66 -25.44
CA ASN A 444 -6.71 14.54 -25.69
C ASN A 444 -6.08 13.47 -26.61
N GLY A 445 -6.21 12.22 -26.20
CA GLY A 445 -5.68 11.05 -26.91
C GLY A 445 -4.22 10.75 -26.61
N LYS A 446 -3.52 11.59 -25.83
CA LYS A 446 -2.15 11.29 -25.38
C LYS A 446 -2.16 10.30 -24.22
N GLU A 447 -1.17 9.44 -24.21
CA GLU A 447 -0.89 8.54 -23.09
C GLU A 447 -0.46 9.36 -21.87
N VAL A 448 -0.97 8.99 -20.71
CA VAL A 448 -0.58 9.53 -19.40
C VAL A 448 0.49 8.61 -18.84
N THR A 449 1.72 9.12 -18.76
CA THR A 449 2.91 8.40 -18.32
C THR A 449 3.46 8.99 -17.03
N ILE A 450 3.90 8.13 -16.12
CA ILE A 450 4.60 8.48 -14.87
C ILE A 450 6.06 8.03 -14.95
N SER A 451 6.91 8.49 -14.04
CA SER A 451 8.21 7.84 -13.82
C SER A 451 8.05 6.70 -12.80
N TYR A 452 8.87 5.67 -12.93
CA TYR A 452 8.94 4.53 -11.99
C TYR A 452 10.21 4.58 -11.14
N ILE A 453 11.07 5.53 -11.44
CA ILE A 453 12.44 5.67 -10.96
C ILE A 453 12.75 7.16 -10.86
N ASP A 454 13.86 7.49 -10.20
CA ASP A 454 14.40 8.84 -10.26
C ASP A 454 14.82 9.19 -11.70
N GLU A 455 14.36 10.36 -12.14
CA GLU A 455 14.59 10.89 -13.48
C GLU A 455 15.94 11.58 -13.63
N ASP A 456 16.57 11.97 -12.52
CA ASP A 456 17.83 12.73 -12.51
C ASP A 456 19.06 11.83 -12.65
N LEU A 457 18.90 10.52 -12.47
CA LEU A 457 19.90 9.50 -12.72
C LEU A 457 20.41 9.50 -14.18
N SER A 458 21.60 8.96 -14.40
CA SER A 458 22.20 8.83 -15.75
C SER A 458 21.39 7.87 -16.64
N PHE A 459 21.60 7.94 -17.96
CA PHE A 459 20.94 7.05 -18.92
C PHE A 459 21.14 5.57 -18.54
N GLU A 460 22.38 5.18 -18.23
CA GLU A 460 22.76 3.82 -17.90
C GLU A 460 22.07 3.34 -16.61
N GLU A 461 22.05 4.17 -15.56
CA GLU A 461 21.40 3.87 -14.29
C GLU A 461 19.88 3.72 -14.48
N ARG A 462 19.24 4.64 -15.22
CA ARG A 462 17.81 4.56 -15.50
C ARG A 462 17.45 3.28 -16.28
N GLN A 463 18.26 2.90 -17.27
CA GLN A 463 18.01 1.66 -18.02
C GLN A 463 18.26 0.41 -17.18
N ALA A 464 19.23 0.43 -16.26
CA ALA A 464 19.49 -0.66 -15.33
C ALA A 464 18.30 -0.86 -14.38
N LEU A 465 17.82 0.20 -13.71
CA LEU A 465 16.66 0.11 -12.81
C LEU A 465 15.38 -0.34 -13.54
N LEU A 466 15.17 0.11 -14.78
CA LEU A 466 14.00 -0.29 -15.57
C LEU A 466 14.08 -1.74 -16.08
N ALA A 467 15.28 -2.33 -16.13
CA ALA A 467 15.44 -3.74 -16.47
C ALA A 467 14.76 -4.66 -15.43
N ASP A 468 14.66 -4.22 -14.17
CA ASP A 468 13.96 -4.94 -13.09
C ASP A 468 12.44 -5.02 -13.36
N TYR A 469 11.89 -4.03 -14.05
CA TYR A 469 10.52 -4.04 -14.55
C TYR A 469 10.36 -4.87 -15.84
N GLY A 470 11.46 -5.42 -16.37
CA GLY A 470 11.48 -6.33 -17.52
C GLY A 470 11.38 -5.64 -18.87
N PHE A 471 11.73 -4.34 -18.98
CA PHE A 471 11.71 -3.62 -20.26
C PHE A 471 12.89 -2.66 -20.43
N ARG A 472 13.13 -2.23 -21.68
CA ARG A 472 14.11 -1.19 -22.03
C ARG A 472 13.36 0.08 -22.43
N CYS A 473 13.63 1.20 -21.76
CA CYS A 473 12.92 2.45 -22.03
C CYS A 473 13.36 3.06 -23.36
N ARG A 474 12.38 3.44 -24.18
CA ARG A 474 12.58 4.10 -25.48
C ARG A 474 11.82 5.43 -25.55
N CYS A 475 11.66 6.12 -24.42
CA CYS A 475 11.07 7.45 -24.39
C CYS A 475 11.96 8.45 -25.17
N PRO A 476 11.44 9.64 -25.55
CA PRO A 476 12.20 10.62 -26.33
C PRO A 476 13.59 10.95 -25.74
N ARG A 477 13.67 11.16 -24.42
CA ARG A 477 14.95 11.43 -23.73
C ARG A 477 15.95 10.29 -23.88
N CYS A 478 15.53 9.05 -23.63
CA CYS A 478 16.40 7.88 -23.79
C CYS A 478 16.85 7.68 -25.24
N LEU A 479 16.00 7.97 -26.23
CA LEU A 479 16.38 7.86 -27.64
C LEU A 479 17.35 8.96 -28.09
N ASP A 480 17.35 10.10 -27.41
CA ASP A 480 18.28 11.20 -27.67
C ASP A 480 19.62 10.99 -26.95
N GLU A 481 19.61 10.46 -25.72
CA GLU A 481 20.82 10.13 -24.94
C GLU A 481 21.56 8.87 -25.41
N GLU A 482 20.88 7.93 -26.09
CA GLU A 482 21.51 6.72 -26.68
C GLU A 482 22.40 7.05 -27.91
N ARG A 483 22.29 8.26 -28.48
CA ARG A 483 23.02 8.68 -29.69
C ARG A 483 24.40 9.26 -29.36
#